data_AF-A0A327X4E8-F1
#
_entry.id   AF-A0A327X4E8-F1
#
_cell.length_a   1.000
_cell.length_b   1.000
_cell.length_c   1.000
_cell.angle_alpha   90.00
_cell.angle_beta   90.00
_cell.angle_gamma   90.00
#
_symmetry.space_group_name_H-M   'P 1'
#
loop_
_entity.id
_entity.type
_entity.pdbx_description
1 polymer ?
#
loop_
_entity_poly.entity_id
_entity_poly.type
_entity_poly.pdbx_seq_one_letter_code
_entity_poly.pdbx_strand_id
1 'polypeptide(L)'
;MKNVVALLRDYFGMSQREARGLFVLLLFTGLLLLLPVVYRLWVPDQIPDTSEADRRQLDSLVALLEADKTGSEDRYENRPGRFEPASVSRKAERFAFDPNAIDAGSWQRLGAPRWLAERIVRYRSKGGRFRKREDLLKIYDFSPDFYAELKPYIQLTTESRTDRPYEHRERYAAKEALDDRPFTARKPASVSNRFSKPVLQPFDINTADTTDLKKLRGIGSKLAGRIIKFREGLGGFVSADQYTEVFGLDSLALEELTKYGRVQSPVKKLAINTATAEELDRHVYLSKRQAEIIVNYRTQHGPFTSPESLRNIRILDARTIERLKPYLEF
;
A
#
# COMPACT_ATOMS: atom_id res chain seq x y z
N MET A 1 -49.00 -30.23 -13.66
CA MET A 1 -47.84 -30.82 -12.93
C MET A 1 -47.59 -32.28 -13.27
N LYS A 2 -48.56 -33.20 -13.10
CA LYS A 2 -48.34 -34.65 -13.31
C LYS A 2 -47.79 -35.01 -14.71
N ASN A 3 -48.29 -34.34 -15.76
CA ASN A 3 -47.87 -34.62 -17.15
C ASN A 3 -46.44 -34.13 -17.45
N VAL A 4 -46.02 -32.98 -16.89
CA VAL A 4 -44.68 -32.41 -17.11
C VAL A 4 -43.63 -33.21 -16.33
N VAL A 5 -43.95 -33.61 -15.10
CA VAL A 5 -43.06 -34.45 -14.29
C VAL A 5 -42.88 -35.83 -14.94
N ALA A 6 -43.94 -36.41 -15.52
CA ALA A 6 -43.84 -37.65 -16.27
C ALA A 6 -42.94 -37.51 -17.53
N LEU A 7 -43.06 -36.41 -18.27
CA LEU A 7 -42.23 -36.16 -19.45
C LEU A 7 -40.75 -35.98 -19.08
N LEU A 8 -40.45 -35.23 -18.01
CA LEU A 8 -39.09 -35.08 -17.49
C LEU A 8 -38.50 -36.41 -17.01
N ARG A 9 -39.32 -37.23 -16.34
CA ARG A 9 -38.93 -38.58 -15.91
C ARG A 9 -38.56 -39.45 -17.11
N ASP A 10 -39.41 -39.47 -18.13
CA ASP A 10 -39.27 -40.36 -19.28
C ASP A 10 -38.13 -39.91 -20.22
N TYR A 11 -37.90 -38.59 -20.34
CA TYR A 11 -36.82 -38.04 -21.16
C TYR A 11 -35.42 -38.22 -20.54
N PHE A 12 -35.29 -38.02 -19.22
CA PHE A 12 -34.00 -38.08 -18.52
C PHE A 12 -33.75 -39.40 -17.78
N GLY A 13 -34.70 -40.35 -17.80
CA GLY A 13 -34.57 -41.65 -17.13
C GLY A 13 -34.45 -41.57 -15.60
N MET A 14 -35.00 -40.52 -14.98
CA MET A 14 -34.86 -40.26 -13.54
C MET A 14 -36.02 -40.84 -12.73
N SER A 15 -35.90 -40.90 -11.40
CA SER A 15 -36.99 -41.34 -10.52
C SER A 15 -38.11 -40.29 -10.37
N GLN A 16 -39.30 -40.70 -9.94
CA GLN A 16 -40.43 -39.79 -9.70
C GLN A 16 -40.14 -38.70 -8.67
N ARG A 17 -39.24 -38.95 -7.70
CA ARG A 17 -38.85 -37.95 -6.69
C ARG A 17 -37.89 -36.92 -7.27
N GLU A 18 -36.93 -37.35 -8.08
CA GLU A 18 -35.98 -36.47 -8.76
C GLU A 18 -36.66 -35.60 -9.81
N ALA A 19 -37.59 -36.15 -10.60
CA ALA A 19 -38.33 -35.38 -11.60
C ALA A 19 -39.17 -34.26 -10.97
N ARG A 20 -39.73 -34.48 -9.77
CA ARG A 20 -40.40 -33.43 -8.99
C ARG A 20 -39.42 -32.38 -8.48
N GLY A 21 -38.25 -32.80 -8.00
CA GLY A 21 -37.18 -31.89 -7.57
C GLY A 21 -36.68 -31.00 -8.71
N LEU A 22 -36.39 -31.58 -9.88
CA LEU A 22 -35.98 -30.86 -11.07
C LEU A 22 -37.06 -29.88 -11.54
N PHE A 23 -38.33 -30.29 -11.53
CA PHE A 23 -39.43 -29.40 -11.89
C PHE A 23 -39.52 -28.18 -10.97
N VAL A 24 -39.38 -28.36 -9.65
CA VAL A 24 -39.38 -27.26 -8.69
C VAL A 24 -38.16 -26.36 -8.89
N LEU A 25 -36.99 -26.93 -9.14
CA LEU A 25 -35.76 -26.17 -9.42
C LEU A 25 -35.88 -25.32 -10.69
N LEU A 26 -36.44 -25.87 -11.77
CA LEU A 26 -36.68 -25.16 -13.02
C LEU A 26 -37.67 -24.00 -12.83
N LEU A 27 -38.73 -24.22 -12.05
CA LEU A 27 -39.69 -23.17 -11.72
C LEU A 27 -39.02 -22.04 -10.92
N PHE A 28 -38.24 -22.39 -9.90
CA PHE A 28 -37.52 -21.41 -9.09
C PHE A 28 -36.48 -20.62 -9.89
N THR A 29 -35.76 -21.30 -10.79
CA THR A 29 -34.79 -20.67 -11.71
C THR A 29 -35.49 -19.71 -12.66
N GLY A 30 -36.63 -20.10 -13.22
CA GLY A 30 -37.46 -19.22 -14.06
C GLY A 30 -37.94 -17.99 -13.28
N LEU A 31 -38.36 -18.15 -12.03
CA LEU A 31 -38.77 -17.03 -11.17
C LEU A 31 -37.63 -16.04 -10.91
N LEU A 32 -36.43 -16.53 -10.60
CA LEU A 32 -35.25 -15.68 -10.41
C LEU A 32 -34.86 -14.90 -11.67
N LEU A 33 -34.99 -15.51 -12.85
CA LEU A 33 -34.72 -14.85 -14.13
C LEU A 33 -35.78 -13.80 -14.49
N LEU A 34 -37.03 -13.99 -14.07
CA LEU A 34 -38.12 -13.01 -14.27
C LEU A 34 -38.02 -11.82 -13.30
N LEU A 35 -37.38 -12.00 -12.14
CA LEU A 35 -37.25 -10.98 -11.10
C LEU A 35 -36.68 -9.64 -11.59
N PRO A 36 -35.53 -9.58 -12.33
CA PRO A 36 -35.01 -8.30 -12.84
C PRO A 36 -35.92 -7.65 -13.90
N VAL A 37 -36.68 -8.45 -14.66
CA VAL A 37 -37.64 -7.92 -15.65
C VAL A 37 -38.83 -7.28 -14.95
N VAL A 38 -39.40 -7.97 -13.95
CA VAL A 38 -40.48 -7.43 -13.12
C VAL A 38 -40.00 -6.20 -12.35
N TYR A 39 -38.76 -6.23 -11.84
CA TYR A 39 -38.15 -5.07 -11.17
C TYR A 39 -38.06 -3.85 -12.10
N ARG A 40 -37.60 -4.01 -13.34
CA ARG A 40 -37.57 -2.92 -14.33
C ARG A 40 -38.97 -2.43 -14.74
N LEU A 41 -39.97 -3.31 -14.76
CA LEU A 41 -41.34 -2.91 -15.08
C LEU A 41 -42.03 -2.18 -13.93
N TRP A 42 -41.65 -2.49 -12.68
CA TRP A 42 -42.31 -1.94 -11.49
C TRP A 42 -41.58 -0.73 -10.90
N VAL A 43 -40.26 -0.64 -11.10
CA VAL A 43 -39.45 0.51 -10.73
C VAL A 43 -39.18 1.31 -12.00
N PRO A 44 -39.86 2.46 -12.22
CA PRO A 44 -39.51 3.35 -13.31
C PRO A 44 -38.05 3.75 -13.15
N ASP A 45 -37.27 3.62 -14.24
CA ASP A 45 -35.93 4.20 -14.32
C ASP A 45 -36.06 5.72 -14.13
N GLN A 46 -35.97 6.17 -12.87
CA GLN A 46 -35.64 7.54 -12.54
C GLN A 46 -34.14 7.67 -12.86
N ILE A 47 -33.82 7.72 -14.15
CA ILE A 47 -32.61 8.40 -14.61
C ILE A 47 -33.07 9.87 -14.62
N PRO A 48 -32.86 10.66 -13.55
CA PRO A 48 -32.96 12.10 -13.70
C PRO A 48 -32.07 12.46 -14.89
N ASP A 49 -32.63 13.23 -15.82
CA ASP A 49 -31.90 13.73 -16.98
C ASP A 49 -30.87 14.74 -16.46
N THR A 50 -29.79 14.23 -15.85
CA THR A 50 -28.79 15.05 -15.17
C THR A 50 -27.98 15.85 -16.18
N SER A 51 -28.16 15.64 -17.49
CA SER A 51 -27.41 16.35 -18.52
C SER A 51 -27.59 17.87 -18.44
N GLU A 52 -28.81 18.38 -18.23
CA GLU A 52 -29.00 19.85 -18.21
C GLU A 52 -28.61 20.50 -16.88
N ALA A 53 -28.91 19.84 -15.75
CA ALA A 53 -28.52 20.34 -14.43
C ALA A 53 -27.00 20.28 -14.24
N ASP A 54 -26.36 19.19 -14.68
CA ASP A 54 -24.92 19.01 -14.64
C ASP A 54 -24.21 19.98 -15.60
N ARG A 55 -24.79 20.25 -16.79
CA ARG A 55 -24.27 21.28 -17.72
C ARG A 55 -24.30 22.67 -17.11
N ARG A 56 -25.40 23.06 -16.46
CA ARG A 56 -25.48 24.37 -15.77
C ARG A 56 -24.49 24.48 -14.61
N GLN A 57 -24.28 23.39 -13.88
CA GLN A 57 -23.25 23.35 -12.82
C GLN A 57 -21.84 23.47 -13.42
N LEU A 58 -21.55 22.79 -14.53
CA LEU A 58 -20.29 22.89 -15.26
C LEU A 58 -20.03 24.32 -15.77
N ASP A 59 -21.02 24.94 -16.41
CA ASP A 59 -20.89 26.31 -16.93
C ASP A 59 -20.64 27.31 -15.80
N SER A 60 -21.31 27.14 -14.65
CA SER A 60 -21.07 27.98 -13.47
C SER A 60 -19.67 27.79 -12.86
N LEU A 61 -19.14 26.56 -12.89
CA LEU A 61 -17.78 26.23 -12.43
C LEU A 61 -16.71 26.79 -13.37
N VAL A 62 -16.95 26.73 -14.68
CA VAL A 62 -16.05 27.31 -15.69
C VAL A 62 -15.98 28.82 -15.54
N ALA A 63 -17.12 29.50 -15.38
CA ALA A 63 -17.15 30.95 -15.14
C ALA A 63 -16.40 31.35 -13.85
N LEU A 64 -16.50 30.55 -12.79
CA LEU A 64 -15.77 30.76 -11.53
C LEU A 64 -14.26 30.55 -11.68
N LEU A 65 -13.84 29.54 -12.45
CA LEU A 65 -12.43 29.28 -12.75
C LEU A 65 -11.82 30.33 -13.68
N GLU A 66 -12.58 30.85 -14.64
CA GLU A 66 -12.14 31.94 -15.52
C GLU A 66 -11.99 33.26 -14.75
N ALA A 67 -12.89 33.54 -13.80
CA ALA A 67 -12.75 34.67 -12.88
C ALA A 67 -11.49 34.54 -12.01
N ASP A 68 -11.14 33.34 -11.55
CA ASP A 68 -9.94 33.08 -10.73
C ASP A 68 -8.63 33.09 -11.55
N LYS A 69 -8.70 32.71 -12.84
CA LYS A 69 -7.55 32.74 -13.78
C LYS A 69 -7.08 34.16 -14.12
N THR A 70 -7.97 35.15 -14.14
CA THR A 70 -7.57 36.55 -14.40
C THR A 70 -6.68 37.16 -13.30
N GLY A 71 -6.50 36.47 -12.16
CA GLY A 71 -5.60 36.90 -11.07
C GLY A 71 -4.27 36.15 -10.97
N SER A 72 -3.97 35.18 -11.83
CA SER A 72 -2.81 34.29 -11.64
C SER A 72 -2.22 33.76 -12.95
N GLU A 73 -1.76 34.67 -13.82
CA GLU A 73 -1.09 34.29 -15.09
C GLU A 73 0.42 34.01 -14.98
N ASP A 74 1.04 34.05 -13.80
CA ASP A 74 2.48 33.77 -13.70
C ASP A 74 2.82 32.51 -12.89
N ARG A 75 3.35 31.54 -13.64
CA ARG A 75 4.06 30.31 -13.22
C ARG A 75 3.15 29.16 -12.78
N TYR A 76 3.08 28.10 -13.58
CA TYR A 76 3.73 26.81 -13.30
C TYR A 76 3.55 25.88 -14.50
N GLU A 77 4.63 25.71 -15.26
CA GLU A 77 4.77 24.68 -16.28
C GLU A 77 5.23 23.36 -15.62
N ASN A 78 4.63 22.25 -16.05
CA ASN A 78 5.11 20.87 -15.99
C ASN A 78 5.40 20.18 -14.64
N ARG A 79 4.40 19.43 -14.14
CA ARG A 79 4.59 18.13 -13.45
C ARG A 79 3.33 17.25 -13.56
N PRO A 80 3.42 15.98 -13.97
CA PRO A 80 2.24 15.13 -14.13
C PRO A 80 1.88 14.41 -12.83
N GLY A 81 0.58 14.44 -12.49
CA GLY A 81 -0.08 13.31 -11.83
C GLY A 81 -0.15 13.31 -10.30
N ARG A 82 -0.97 14.19 -9.71
CA ARG A 82 -1.75 13.83 -8.52
C ARG A 82 -3.10 14.53 -8.61
N PHE A 83 -4.16 13.76 -8.83
CA PHE A 83 -5.53 14.26 -8.75
C PHE A 83 -5.81 14.56 -7.27
N GLU A 84 -5.56 15.79 -6.85
CA GLU A 84 -6.11 16.30 -5.59
C GLU A 84 -7.53 16.80 -5.88
N PRO A 85 -8.57 16.28 -5.21
CA PRO A 85 -9.85 16.96 -5.24
C PRO A 85 -9.64 18.32 -4.56
N ALA A 86 -9.94 19.40 -5.28
CA ALA A 86 -9.87 20.77 -4.79
C ALA A 86 -10.55 20.86 -3.42
N SER A 87 -9.74 20.85 -2.36
CA SER A 87 -10.20 21.22 -1.04
C SER A 87 -10.49 22.70 -1.10
N VAL A 88 -11.78 23.04 -1.05
CA VAL A 88 -12.30 24.39 -0.85
C VAL A 88 -11.36 25.15 0.07
N SER A 89 -10.65 26.14 -0.48
CA SER A 89 -9.73 27.03 0.24
C SER A 89 -10.54 27.85 1.24
N ARG A 90 -10.83 27.25 2.39
CA ARG A 90 -11.25 28.00 3.57
C ARG A 90 -9.99 28.70 4.06
N LYS A 91 -9.93 30.00 3.80
CA LYS A 91 -8.90 30.95 4.24
C LYS A 91 -8.35 30.52 5.60
N ALA A 92 -7.12 30.01 5.63
CA ALA A 92 -6.52 29.45 6.83
C ALA A 92 -6.43 30.50 7.93
N GLU A 93 -7.05 30.22 9.08
CA GLU A 93 -6.99 31.10 10.24
C GLU A 93 -5.69 30.84 11.01
N ARG A 94 -4.93 31.89 11.28
CA ARG A 94 -3.66 31.79 12.03
C ARG A 94 -3.92 32.12 13.50
N PHE A 95 -4.04 31.10 14.33
CA PHE A 95 -4.13 31.23 15.78
C PHE A 95 -3.07 30.38 16.47
N ALA A 96 -2.63 30.81 17.64
CA ALA A 96 -1.68 30.05 18.42
C ALA A 96 -2.32 28.78 19.00
N PHE A 97 -1.63 27.64 18.92
CA PHE A 97 -2.22 26.35 19.25
C PHE A 97 -1.22 25.38 19.87
N ASP A 98 -1.71 24.49 20.74
CA ASP A 98 -0.95 23.32 21.20
C ASP A 98 -1.31 22.08 20.37
N PRO A 99 -0.36 21.52 19.60
CA PRO A 99 -0.54 20.27 18.86
C PRO A 99 -1.07 19.11 19.69
N ASN A 100 -0.79 19.08 21.00
CA ASN A 100 -1.25 18.04 21.91
C ASN A 100 -2.66 18.27 22.46
N ALA A 101 -3.27 19.43 22.21
CA ALA A 101 -4.59 19.80 22.73
C ALA A 101 -5.65 19.91 21.64
N ILE A 102 -5.35 20.52 20.49
CA ILE A 102 -6.38 20.88 19.48
C ILE A 102 -7.00 19.69 18.74
N ASP A 103 -8.28 19.77 18.40
CA ASP A 103 -9.04 18.71 17.73
C ASP A 103 -8.89 18.72 16.20
N ALA A 104 -9.48 17.73 15.52
CA ALA A 104 -9.39 17.63 14.06
C ALA A 104 -9.99 18.85 13.34
N GLY A 105 -11.08 19.43 13.85
CA GLY A 105 -11.67 20.63 13.26
C GLY A 105 -10.75 21.85 13.37
N SER A 106 -10.09 22.02 14.51
CA SER A 106 -9.09 23.08 14.69
C SER A 106 -7.86 22.91 13.78
N TRP A 107 -7.40 21.68 13.55
CA TRP A 107 -6.36 21.40 12.55
C TRP A 107 -6.79 21.80 11.13
N GLN A 108 -8.05 21.57 10.78
CA GLN A 108 -8.58 21.99 9.48
C GLN A 108 -8.68 23.51 9.33
N ARG A 109 -9.00 24.23 10.42
CA ARG A 109 -9.00 25.71 10.43
C ARG A 109 -7.60 26.28 10.21
N LEU A 110 -6.56 25.57 10.65
CA LEU A 110 -5.15 25.89 10.39
C LEU A 110 -4.70 25.52 8.96
N GLY A 111 -5.60 24.99 8.12
CA GLY A 111 -5.32 24.62 6.73
C GLY A 111 -4.91 23.16 6.53
N ALA A 112 -4.94 22.31 7.56
CA ALA A 112 -4.64 20.89 7.37
C ALA A 112 -5.82 20.19 6.65
N PRO A 113 -5.56 19.36 5.62
CA PRO A 113 -6.63 18.58 5.01
C PRO A 113 -7.21 17.59 6.02
N ARG A 114 -8.49 17.23 5.85
CA ARG A 114 -9.25 16.39 6.79
C ARG A 114 -8.50 15.13 7.22
N TRP A 115 -7.92 14.42 6.25
CA TRP A 115 -7.20 13.18 6.50
C TRP A 115 -5.95 13.39 7.38
N LEU A 116 -5.27 14.54 7.25
CA LEU A 116 -4.07 14.90 8.01
C LEU A 116 -4.46 15.24 9.44
N ALA A 117 -5.51 16.04 9.61
CA ALA A 117 -6.09 16.35 10.93
C ALA A 117 -6.48 15.08 11.70
N GLU A 118 -7.20 14.16 11.06
CA GLU A 118 -7.58 12.86 11.64
C GLU A 118 -6.36 11.98 11.97
N ARG A 119 -5.29 12.06 11.16
CA ARG A 119 -4.03 11.34 11.42
C ARG A 119 -3.33 11.86 12.66
N ILE A 120 -3.25 13.18 12.84
CA ILE A 120 -2.65 13.81 14.02
C ILE A 120 -3.42 13.45 15.29
N VAL A 121 -4.75 13.47 15.23
CA VAL A 121 -5.60 13.05 16.36
C VAL A 121 -5.40 11.56 16.70
N ARG A 122 -5.34 10.68 15.68
CA ARG A 122 -5.06 9.24 15.90
C ARG A 122 -3.67 8.97 16.46
N TYR A 123 -2.68 9.78 16.09
CA TYR A 123 -1.34 9.69 16.68
C TYR A 123 -1.40 9.98 18.19
N ARG A 124 -2.14 11.02 18.60
CA ARG A 124 -2.36 11.37 20.02
C ARG A 124 -3.16 10.34 20.78
N SER A 125 -4.24 9.82 20.19
CA SER A 125 -5.09 8.81 20.83
C SER A 125 -4.35 7.50 21.10
N LYS A 126 -3.29 7.21 20.34
CA LYS A 126 -2.40 6.05 20.52
C LYS A 126 -1.24 6.33 21.49
N GLY A 127 -1.24 7.47 22.19
CA GLY A 127 -0.23 7.83 23.18
C GLY A 127 0.96 8.64 22.62
N GLY A 128 0.93 9.03 21.34
CA GLY A 128 1.91 9.94 20.76
C GLY A 128 1.78 11.35 21.36
N ARG A 129 2.91 12.00 21.66
CA ARG A 129 2.95 13.38 22.17
C ARG A 129 4.06 14.16 21.48
N PHE A 130 3.74 15.38 21.06
CA PHE A 130 4.67 16.33 20.48
C PHE A 130 5.40 17.04 21.62
N ARG A 131 6.71 16.78 21.78
CA ARG A 131 7.55 17.37 22.83
C ARG A 131 8.38 18.52 22.29
N LYS A 132 8.67 18.50 21.00
CA LYS A 132 9.37 19.56 20.26
C LYS A 132 8.52 20.01 19.08
N ARG A 133 8.69 21.25 18.63
CA ARG A 133 7.87 21.79 17.52
C ARG A 133 8.08 20.95 16.26
N GLU A 134 9.30 20.48 16.05
CA GLU A 134 9.74 19.65 14.92
C GLU A 134 9.12 18.25 14.94
N ASP A 135 8.55 17.79 16.06
CA ASP A 135 7.90 16.47 16.13
C ASP A 135 6.69 16.36 15.19
N LEU A 136 6.11 17.49 14.74
CA LEU A 136 5.05 17.50 13.73
C LEU A 136 5.51 16.95 12.38
N LEU A 137 6.79 17.12 12.02
CA LEU A 137 7.37 16.57 10.79
C LEU A 137 7.47 15.04 10.81
N LYS A 138 7.29 14.39 11.97
CA LYS A 138 7.23 12.92 12.08
C LYS A 138 5.88 12.36 11.61
N ILE A 139 4.88 13.21 11.45
CA ILE A 139 3.58 12.79 10.90
C ILE A 139 3.75 12.61 9.39
N TYR A 140 3.42 11.41 8.92
CA TYR A 140 3.48 11.08 7.49
C TYR A 140 2.69 12.11 6.66
N ASP A 141 3.22 12.48 5.49
CA ASP A 141 2.68 13.51 4.58
C ASP A 141 2.50 14.93 5.18
N PHE A 142 3.20 15.26 6.27
CA PHE A 142 3.25 16.63 6.78
C PHE A 142 4.31 17.43 5.99
N SER A 143 3.87 18.32 5.10
CA SER A 143 4.78 19.09 4.24
C SER A 143 5.70 20.03 5.06
N PRO A 144 7.01 20.13 4.74
CA PRO A 144 7.92 21.10 5.35
C PRO A 144 7.47 22.55 5.20
N ASP A 145 6.83 22.89 4.07
CA ASP A 145 6.33 24.25 3.80
C ASP A 145 5.16 24.59 4.73
N PHE A 146 4.22 23.65 4.85
CA PHE A 146 3.09 23.76 5.79
C PHE A 146 3.57 23.85 7.25
N TYR A 147 4.64 23.13 7.60
CA TYR A 147 5.27 23.26 8.91
C TYR A 147 5.89 24.64 9.13
N ALA A 148 6.60 25.19 8.13
CA ALA A 148 7.20 26.51 8.22
C ALA A 148 6.15 27.60 8.46
N GLU A 149 4.99 27.48 7.82
CA GLU A 149 3.85 28.39 8.02
C GLU A 149 3.25 28.32 9.43
N LEU A 150 3.15 27.11 10.00
CA LEU A 150 2.59 26.91 11.34
C LEU A 150 3.59 27.13 12.47
N LYS A 151 4.89 27.02 12.20
CA LYS A 151 6.00 27.12 13.17
C LYS A 151 5.90 28.31 14.14
N PRO A 152 5.50 29.53 13.70
CA PRO A 152 5.37 30.68 14.59
C PRO A 152 4.22 30.55 15.61
N TYR A 153 3.20 29.75 15.29
CA TYR A 153 1.95 29.65 16.06
C TYR A 153 1.90 28.43 16.99
N ILE A 154 2.88 27.52 16.90
CA ILE A 154 2.95 26.33 17.75
C ILE A 154 3.37 26.72 19.18
N GLN A 155 2.47 26.53 20.13
CA GLN A 155 2.72 26.65 21.56
C GLN A 155 2.77 25.26 22.20
N LEU A 156 3.94 24.85 22.66
CA LEU A 156 4.06 23.64 23.47
C LEU A 156 4.02 24.05 24.94
N THR A 157 2.94 23.70 25.64
CA THR A 157 2.92 23.74 27.11
C THR A 157 3.75 22.57 27.60
N THR A 158 5.08 22.74 27.58
CA THR A 158 5.97 21.79 28.20
C THR A 158 5.72 21.89 29.71
N GLU A 159 4.99 20.94 30.29
CA GLU A 159 5.32 20.52 31.65
C GLU A 159 6.75 19.99 31.57
N SER A 160 7.69 20.91 31.81
CA SER A 160 9.08 20.62 31.96
C SER A 160 9.20 19.67 33.14
N ARG A 161 9.24 18.36 32.86
CA ARG A 161 10.14 17.49 33.61
C ARG A 161 11.51 18.03 33.29
N THR A 162 11.92 18.96 34.15
CA THR A 162 13.26 19.51 34.26
C THR A 162 14.26 18.46 33.84
N ASP A 163 15.16 18.86 32.95
CA ASP A 163 16.50 18.32 32.90
C ASP A 163 16.91 18.01 34.33
N ARG A 164 16.95 16.73 34.72
CA ARG A 164 17.67 16.36 35.92
C ARG A 164 19.13 16.61 35.55
N PRO A 165 19.81 17.60 36.15
CA PRO A 165 21.26 17.63 36.06
C PRO A 165 21.74 16.27 36.56
N TYR A 166 22.69 15.70 35.83
CA TYR A 166 23.32 14.44 36.17
C TYR A 166 24.12 14.61 37.48
N GLU A 167 23.43 14.58 38.63
CA GLU A 167 24.00 14.56 39.98
C GLU A 167 24.43 13.12 40.35
N HIS A 168 25.16 12.46 39.45
CA HIS A 168 25.76 11.16 39.75
C HIS A 168 27.28 11.22 39.90
N ARG A 169 27.85 12.42 40.07
CA ARG A 169 29.30 12.59 40.23
C ARG A 169 29.77 12.61 41.68
N GLU A 170 28.96 13.06 42.63
CA GLU A 170 29.43 13.24 44.02
C GLU A 170 29.17 12.03 44.93
N ARG A 171 28.21 11.15 44.59
CA ARG A 171 27.97 9.92 45.37
C ARG A 171 28.97 8.79 45.11
N TYR A 172 29.76 8.86 44.05
CA TYR A 172 30.85 7.90 43.83
C TYR A 172 32.19 8.37 44.42
N ALA A 173 32.43 9.67 44.55
CA ALA A 173 33.64 10.21 45.18
C ALA A 173 33.66 9.99 46.70
N ALA A 174 32.51 10.00 47.38
CA ALA A 174 32.43 9.79 48.83
C ALA A 174 32.59 8.32 49.28
N LYS A 175 32.65 7.37 48.34
CA LYS A 175 32.81 5.93 48.64
C LYS A 175 34.22 5.40 48.36
N GLU A 176 35.07 6.16 47.68
CA GLU A 176 36.48 5.83 47.42
C GLU A 176 37.43 6.27 48.55
N ALA A 177 36.96 7.05 49.53
CA ALA A 177 37.80 7.55 50.63
C ALA A 177 37.85 6.64 51.87
N LEU A 178 37.39 5.38 51.79
CA LEU A 178 37.28 4.50 52.98
C LEU A 178 37.72 3.04 52.78
N ASP A 179 38.55 2.73 51.78
CA ASP A 179 39.06 1.36 51.58
C ASP A 179 40.59 1.35 51.39
N ASP A 180 41.31 1.44 52.50
CA ASP A 180 42.77 1.25 52.61
C ASP A 180 43.13 -0.25 52.50
N ARG A 181 42.82 -0.87 51.36
CA ARG A 181 43.26 -2.25 51.06
C ARG A 181 44.42 -2.26 50.06
N PRO A 182 45.52 -2.98 50.35
CA PRO A 182 46.66 -3.04 49.46
C PRO A 182 46.29 -3.72 48.14
N PHE A 183 46.65 -3.02 47.06
CA PHE A 183 46.40 -3.36 45.67
C PHE A 183 47.10 -4.67 45.28
N THR A 184 46.45 -5.81 45.45
CA THR A 184 46.99 -7.10 45.00
C THR A 184 46.59 -7.38 43.55
N ALA A 185 47.63 -7.63 42.74
CA ALA A 185 47.63 -8.25 41.40
C ALA A 185 46.57 -7.74 40.39
N ARG A 186 46.99 -6.79 39.55
CA ARG A 186 46.33 -6.46 38.28
C ARG A 186 46.13 -7.75 37.47
N LYS A 187 44.90 -8.27 37.44
CA LYS A 187 44.47 -9.22 36.40
C LYS A 187 44.75 -8.56 35.04
N PRO A 188 45.27 -9.31 34.04
CA PRO A 188 45.44 -8.74 32.70
C PRO A 188 44.09 -8.17 32.27
N ALA A 189 44.10 -6.91 31.85
CA ALA A 189 42.92 -6.24 31.35
C ALA A 189 42.29 -7.15 30.30
N SER A 190 41.09 -7.69 30.59
CA SER A 190 40.32 -8.36 29.57
C SER A 190 40.16 -7.33 28.46
N VAL A 191 40.64 -7.68 27.27
CA VAL A 191 40.42 -6.90 26.07
C VAL A 191 38.91 -6.83 25.94
N SER A 192 38.31 -5.74 26.41
CA SER A 192 36.91 -5.46 26.20
C SER A 192 36.79 -5.38 24.69
N ASN A 193 36.33 -6.46 24.07
CA ASN A 193 36.02 -6.51 22.67
C ASN A 193 34.95 -5.45 22.49
N ARG A 194 35.35 -4.23 22.10
CA ARG A 194 34.43 -3.12 21.93
C ARG A 194 33.44 -3.63 20.91
N PHE A 195 32.17 -3.76 21.30
CA PHE A 195 31.08 -4.09 20.39
C PHE A 195 31.08 -3.04 19.28
N SER A 196 31.83 -3.31 18.22
CA SER A 196 31.73 -2.59 16.97
C SER A 196 30.40 -3.05 16.37
N LYS A 197 29.55 -2.10 15.99
CA LYS A 197 28.30 -2.44 15.30
C LYS A 197 28.69 -3.29 14.08
N PRO A 198 28.14 -4.51 13.93
CA PRO A 198 28.50 -5.36 12.81
C PRO A 198 28.23 -4.62 11.52
N VAL A 199 29.24 -4.53 10.66
CA VAL A 199 29.10 -3.93 9.32
C VAL A 199 28.11 -4.79 8.57
N LEU A 200 27.01 -4.19 8.10
CA LEU A 200 26.04 -4.89 7.26
C LEU A 200 26.72 -5.31 5.96
N GLN A 201 26.83 -6.61 5.76
CA GLN A 201 27.36 -7.19 4.53
C GLN A 201 26.24 -7.25 3.48
N PRO A 202 26.54 -7.02 2.18
CA PRO A 202 25.60 -7.31 1.11
C PRO A 202 25.15 -8.77 1.16
N PHE A 203 23.90 -9.02 0.83
CA PHE A 203 23.29 -10.36 0.82
C PHE A 203 22.44 -10.55 -0.43
N ASP A 204 22.21 -11.80 -0.81
CA ASP A 204 21.36 -12.12 -1.94
C ASP A 204 19.88 -12.02 -1.57
N ILE A 205 19.14 -11.14 -2.24
CA ILE A 205 17.73 -10.88 -1.96
C ILE A 205 16.84 -12.09 -2.26
N ASN A 206 17.28 -12.93 -3.22
CA ASN A 206 16.50 -14.08 -3.66
C ASN A 206 16.54 -15.23 -2.65
N THR A 207 17.54 -15.27 -1.77
CA THR A 207 17.72 -16.30 -0.73
C THR A 207 17.58 -15.77 0.69
N ALA A 208 17.56 -14.45 0.87
CA ALA A 208 17.43 -13.79 2.17
C ALA A 208 16.21 -14.24 2.98
N ASP A 209 16.38 -14.39 4.29
CA ASP A 209 15.28 -14.63 5.22
C ASP A 209 14.74 -13.31 5.83
N THR A 210 13.71 -13.41 6.66
CA THR A 210 13.17 -12.20 7.32
C THR A 210 14.14 -11.56 8.30
N THR A 211 15.11 -12.31 8.84
CA THR A 211 16.08 -11.79 9.81
C THR A 211 17.12 -10.94 9.11
N ASP A 212 17.57 -11.33 7.92
CA ASP A 212 18.48 -10.57 7.08
C ASP A 212 17.86 -9.24 6.64
N LEU A 213 16.60 -9.30 6.18
CA LEU A 213 15.86 -8.09 5.79
C LEU A 213 15.67 -7.12 6.96
N LYS A 214 15.42 -7.62 8.17
CA LYS A 214 15.24 -6.78 9.38
C LYS A 214 16.51 -6.08 9.86
N LYS A 215 17.69 -6.49 9.38
CA LYS A 215 18.95 -5.79 9.68
C LYS A 215 19.00 -4.42 8.98
N LEU A 216 18.24 -4.26 7.90
CA LEU A 216 18.15 -3.02 7.14
C LEU A 216 17.28 -1.99 7.85
N ARG A 217 17.73 -0.73 7.84
CA ARG A 217 16.97 0.36 8.46
C ARG A 217 15.69 0.61 7.67
N GLY A 218 14.58 0.80 8.37
CA GLY A 218 13.26 0.98 7.75
C GLY A 218 12.51 -0.33 7.46
N ILE A 219 13.16 -1.49 7.52
CA ILE A 219 12.50 -2.78 7.24
C ILE A 219 12.14 -3.51 8.54
N GLY A 220 10.87 -3.42 8.93
CA GLY A 220 10.29 -4.21 10.03
C GLY A 220 9.69 -5.55 9.57
N SER A 221 9.20 -6.37 10.51
CA SER A 221 8.59 -7.68 10.22
C SER A 221 7.52 -7.67 9.12
N LYS A 222 6.69 -6.62 9.07
CA LYS A 222 5.63 -6.49 8.05
C LYS A 222 6.21 -6.26 6.65
N LEU A 223 7.21 -5.39 6.52
CA LEU A 223 7.84 -5.09 5.23
C LEU A 223 8.71 -6.26 4.77
N ALA A 224 9.46 -6.88 5.67
CA ALA A 224 10.19 -8.12 5.37
C ALA A 224 9.25 -9.20 4.79
N GLY A 225 8.09 -9.40 5.41
CA GLY A 225 7.08 -10.33 4.89
C GLY A 225 6.53 -9.94 3.51
N ARG A 226 6.34 -8.64 3.24
CA ARG A 226 5.91 -8.16 1.90
C ARG A 226 6.99 -8.38 0.84
N ILE A 227 8.25 -8.12 1.16
CA ILE A 227 9.38 -8.34 0.26
C ILE A 227 9.46 -9.82 -0.12
N ILE A 228 9.36 -10.71 0.87
CA ILE A 228 9.36 -12.16 0.64
C ILE A 228 8.15 -12.59 -0.20
N LYS A 229 6.94 -12.13 0.14
CA LYS A 229 5.74 -12.45 -0.64
C LYS A 229 5.85 -11.97 -2.09
N PHE A 230 6.41 -10.79 -2.31
CA PHE A 230 6.62 -10.24 -3.64
C PHE A 230 7.67 -11.02 -4.43
N ARG A 231 8.80 -11.37 -3.78
CA ARG A 231 9.84 -12.26 -4.32
C ARG A 231 9.25 -13.59 -4.77
N GLU A 232 8.48 -14.24 -3.90
CA GLU A 232 7.87 -15.55 -4.16
C GLU A 232 6.86 -15.48 -5.31
N GLY A 233 6.05 -14.41 -5.37
CA GLY A 233 5.13 -14.17 -6.47
C GLY A 233 5.82 -13.89 -7.81
N LEU A 234 7.02 -13.29 -7.82
CA LEU A 234 7.82 -13.15 -9.04
C LEU A 234 8.55 -14.45 -9.43
N GLY A 235 8.81 -15.34 -8.47
CA GLY A 235 9.80 -16.41 -8.63
C GLY A 235 11.24 -15.94 -8.41
N GLY A 236 11.44 -14.72 -7.90
CA GLY A 236 12.73 -14.10 -7.65
C GLY A 236 12.85 -12.71 -8.29
N PHE A 237 13.67 -11.85 -7.71
CA PHE A 237 14.04 -10.59 -8.34
C PHE A 237 15.06 -10.83 -9.46
N VAL A 238 14.92 -10.10 -10.57
CA VAL A 238 15.86 -10.05 -11.70
C VAL A 238 16.69 -8.76 -11.66
N SER A 239 16.10 -7.66 -11.20
CA SER A 239 16.77 -6.36 -11.05
C SER A 239 16.44 -5.71 -9.70
N ALA A 240 17.37 -4.89 -9.19
CA ALA A 240 17.12 -4.03 -8.03
C ALA A 240 16.01 -2.99 -8.29
N ASP A 241 15.74 -2.64 -9.56
CA ASP A 241 14.67 -1.71 -9.90
C ASP A 241 13.29 -2.22 -9.43
N GLN A 242 13.12 -3.55 -9.39
CA GLN A 242 11.89 -4.18 -8.94
C GLN A 242 11.63 -4.00 -7.44
N TYR A 243 12.61 -3.56 -6.66
CA TYR A 243 12.40 -3.22 -5.24
C TYR A 243 11.41 -2.06 -5.10
N THR A 244 11.36 -1.15 -6.07
CA THR A 244 10.42 -0.02 -6.11
C THR A 244 8.95 -0.46 -6.25
N GLU A 245 8.73 -1.66 -6.77
CA GLU A 245 7.40 -2.21 -7.01
C GLU A 245 6.81 -2.88 -5.76
N VAL A 246 7.64 -3.11 -4.72
CA VAL A 246 7.19 -3.72 -3.47
C VAL A 246 6.33 -2.73 -2.68
N PHE A 247 5.08 -3.10 -2.43
CA PHE A 247 4.10 -2.22 -1.80
C PHE A 247 4.51 -1.74 -0.39
N GLY A 248 4.65 -0.42 -0.26
CA GLY A 248 4.84 0.26 1.02
C GLY A 248 6.27 0.22 1.54
N LEU A 249 7.28 -0.02 0.69
CA LEU A 249 8.65 0.37 1.00
C LEU A 249 8.74 1.89 1.08
N ASP A 250 9.24 2.42 2.20
CA ASP A 250 9.59 3.83 2.30
C ASP A 250 10.93 4.11 1.59
N SER A 251 11.25 5.39 1.37
CA SER A 251 12.48 5.77 0.66
C SER A 251 13.74 5.26 1.35
N LEU A 252 13.74 5.22 2.69
CA LEU A 252 14.87 4.73 3.49
C LEU A 252 15.07 3.22 3.33
N ALA A 253 14.00 2.43 3.45
CA ALA A 253 14.05 0.98 3.27
C ALA A 253 14.46 0.61 1.85
N LEU A 254 13.96 1.34 0.85
CA LEU A 254 14.33 1.14 -0.55
C LEU A 254 15.82 1.45 -0.77
N GLU A 255 16.34 2.55 -0.22
CA GLU A 255 17.75 2.91 -0.31
C GLU A 255 18.64 1.84 0.35
N GLU A 256 18.30 1.43 1.57
CA GLU A 256 19.02 0.39 2.30
C GLU A 256 18.97 -0.96 1.56
N LEU A 257 17.81 -1.35 1.05
CA LEU A 257 17.65 -2.57 0.28
C LEU A 257 18.43 -2.55 -1.03
N THR A 258 18.45 -1.41 -1.74
CA THR A 258 19.25 -1.24 -2.96
C THR A 258 20.75 -1.30 -2.65
N LYS A 259 21.16 -0.72 -1.51
CA LYS A 259 22.56 -0.69 -1.08
C LYS A 259 23.09 -2.06 -0.71
N TYR A 260 22.32 -2.90 -0.03
CA TYR A 260 22.79 -4.19 0.51
C TYR A 260 22.21 -5.44 -0.18
N GLY A 261 20.97 -5.37 -0.69
CA GLY A 261 20.30 -6.47 -1.39
C GLY A 261 20.80 -6.61 -2.82
N ARG A 262 21.57 -7.66 -3.09
CA ARG A 262 22.07 -8.01 -4.42
C ARG A 262 21.17 -9.08 -5.04
N VAL A 263 21.00 -9.03 -6.35
CA VAL A 263 20.35 -10.12 -7.11
C VAL A 263 21.45 -11.05 -7.60
N GLN A 264 21.57 -12.24 -7.00
CA GLN A 264 22.60 -13.21 -7.38
C GLN A 264 22.00 -14.56 -7.80
N SER A 265 21.00 -15.04 -7.07
CA SER A 265 20.39 -16.34 -7.42
C SER A 265 19.47 -16.22 -8.63
N PRO A 266 19.39 -17.28 -9.46
CA PRO A 266 18.50 -17.30 -10.62
C PRO A 266 17.03 -17.27 -10.20
N VAL A 267 16.18 -16.77 -11.10
CA VAL A 267 14.74 -16.78 -10.91
C VAL A 267 14.14 -18.12 -11.31
N LYS A 268 13.07 -18.51 -10.61
CA LYS A 268 12.24 -19.65 -10.98
C LYS A 268 11.38 -19.27 -12.19
N LYS A 269 11.60 -19.97 -13.30
CA LYS A 269 10.83 -19.77 -14.52
C LYS A 269 9.46 -20.45 -14.45
N LEU A 270 8.54 -19.93 -15.23
CA LEU A 270 7.15 -20.33 -15.37
C LEU A 270 6.97 -20.94 -16.76
N ALA A 271 6.70 -22.25 -16.81
CA ALA A 271 6.46 -22.99 -18.04
C ALA A 271 5.11 -22.60 -18.65
N ILE A 272 5.10 -21.62 -19.55
CA ILE A 272 3.87 -20.96 -20.05
C ILE A 272 2.96 -21.93 -20.83
N ASN A 273 3.53 -22.99 -21.38
CA ASN A 273 2.83 -23.97 -22.20
C ASN A 273 2.16 -25.09 -21.38
N THR A 274 2.62 -25.34 -20.16
CA THR A 274 2.12 -26.44 -19.31
C THR A 274 1.46 -25.96 -18.03
N ALA A 275 1.85 -24.79 -17.49
CA ALA A 275 1.33 -24.26 -16.24
C ALA A 275 -0.20 -24.07 -16.24
N THR A 276 -0.86 -24.31 -15.11
CA THR A 276 -2.32 -24.09 -15.00
C THR A 276 -2.67 -22.61 -14.87
N ALA A 277 -3.94 -22.25 -15.07
CA ALA A 277 -4.38 -20.87 -14.89
C ALA A 277 -4.13 -20.37 -13.45
N GLU A 278 -4.30 -21.24 -12.45
CA GLU A 278 -4.01 -20.94 -11.04
C GLU A 278 -2.52 -20.74 -10.78
N GLU A 279 -1.65 -21.46 -11.48
CA GLU A 279 -0.20 -21.29 -11.37
C GLU A 279 0.26 -19.98 -12.01
N LEU A 280 -0.31 -19.63 -13.18
CA LEU A 280 -0.05 -18.36 -13.85
C LEU A 280 -0.55 -17.16 -13.04
N ASP A 281 -1.73 -17.26 -12.41
CA ASP A 281 -2.33 -16.20 -11.57
C ASP A 281 -1.51 -15.87 -10.32
N ARG A 282 -0.66 -16.79 -9.84
CA ARG A 282 0.24 -16.50 -8.72
C ARG A 282 1.33 -15.48 -9.08
N HIS A 283 1.59 -15.28 -10.37
CA HIS A 283 2.64 -14.39 -10.82
C HIS A 283 2.22 -12.92 -10.69
N VAL A 284 3.06 -12.07 -10.07
CA VAL A 284 2.72 -10.66 -9.74
C VAL A 284 2.25 -9.84 -10.96
N TYR A 285 2.79 -10.15 -12.15
CA TYR A 285 2.46 -9.44 -13.38
C TYR A 285 1.28 -10.02 -14.16
N LEU A 286 0.63 -11.07 -13.67
CA LEU A 286 -0.53 -11.68 -14.29
C LEU A 286 -1.72 -11.59 -13.35
N SER A 287 -2.84 -11.11 -13.89
CA SER A 287 -4.14 -11.27 -13.24
C SER A 287 -4.78 -12.60 -13.60
N LYS A 288 -5.67 -13.09 -12.74
CA LYS A 288 -6.51 -14.28 -13.00
C LYS A 288 -7.12 -14.30 -14.41
N ARG A 289 -7.68 -13.18 -14.86
CA ARG A 289 -8.28 -13.06 -16.19
C ARG A 289 -7.25 -13.23 -17.30
N GLN A 290 -6.06 -12.65 -17.15
CA GLN A 290 -4.98 -12.81 -18.12
C GLN A 290 -4.47 -14.26 -18.14
N ALA A 291 -4.33 -14.90 -16.98
CA ALA A 291 -3.95 -16.31 -16.87
C ALA A 291 -4.93 -17.25 -17.59
N GLU A 292 -6.24 -17.09 -17.36
CA GLU A 292 -7.29 -17.85 -18.04
C GLU A 292 -7.23 -17.67 -19.56
N ILE A 293 -7.03 -16.43 -20.03
CA ILE A 293 -6.94 -16.13 -21.46
C ILE A 293 -5.68 -16.75 -22.08
N ILE A 294 -4.54 -16.75 -21.38
CA ILE A 294 -3.30 -17.40 -21.84
C ILE A 294 -3.54 -18.90 -22.06
N VAL A 295 -4.17 -19.58 -21.09
CA VAL A 295 -4.46 -21.02 -21.19
C VAL A 295 -5.45 -21.32 -22.31
N ASN A 296 -6.52 -20.54 -22.44
CA ASN A 296 -7.48 -20.69 -23.53
C ASN A 296 -6.83 -20.46 -24.90
N TYR A 297 -5.99 -19.43 -25.01
CA TYR A 297 -5.28 -19.12 -26.25
C TYR A 297 -4.38 -20.27 -26.67
N ARG A 298 -3.53 -20.82 -25.79
CA ARG A 298 -2.65 -21.95 -26.16
C ARG A 298 -3.43 -23.22 -26.50
N THR A 299 -4.62 -23.40 -25.93
CA THR A 299 -5.49 -24.54 -26.23
C THR A 299 -6.08 -24.43 -27.64
N GLN A 300 -6.37 -23.21 -28.11
CA GLN A 300 -6.96 -22.93 -29.42
C GLN A 300 -5.92 -22.78 -30.54
N HIS A 301 -4.75 -22.22 -30.23
CA HIS A 301 -3.73 -21.84 -31.21
C HIS A 301 -2.44 -22.67 -31.13
N GLY A 302 -2.32 -23.56 -30.13
CA GLY A 302 -1.11 -24.33 -29.88
C GLY A 302 -0.13 -23.64 -28.93
N PRO A 303 1.02 -24.28 -28.64
CA PRO A 303 2.01 -23.76 -27.69
C PRO A 303 2.64 -22.45 -28.16
N PHE A 304 3.00 -21.59 -27.22
CA PHE A 304 3.81 -20.41 -27.47
C PHE A 304 5.26 -20.83 -27.74
N THR A 305 5.89 -20.26 -28.77
CA THR A 305 7.29 -20.52 -29.12
C THR A 305 8.23 -19.38 -28.68
N SER A 306 7.66 -18.20 -28.40
CA SER A 306 8.41 -17.00 -28.07
C SER A 306 7.56 -16.02 -27.23
N PRO A 307 8.20 -15.12 -26.46
CA PRO A 307 7.50 -14.03 -25.78
C PRO A 307 6.64 -13.18 -26.71
N GLU A 308 7.06 -13.05 -27.97
CA GLU A 308 6.41 -12.26 -29.00
C GLU A 308 5.05 -12.87 -29.38
N SER A 309 4.90 -14.20 -29.30
CA SER A 309 3.63 -14.90 -29.54
C SER A 309 2.53 -14.48 -28.55
N LEU A 310 2.88 -13.97 -27.37
CA LEU A 310 1.92 -13.45 -26.38
C LEU A 310 1.27 -12.13 -26.81
N ARG A 311 1.85 -11.39 -27.78
CA ARG A 311 1.29 -10.13 -28.29
C ARG A 311 -0.05 -10.32 -29.00
N ASN A 312 -0.34 -11.54 -29.47
CA ASN A 312 -1.64 -11.87 -30.06
C ASN A 312 -2.78 -11.79 -29.04
N ILE A 313 -2.46 -11.89 -27.74
CA ILE A 313 -3.41 -11.73 -26.65
C ILE A 313 -3.55 -10.22 -26.35
N ARG A 314 -4.57 -9.59 -26.93
CA ARG A 314 -4.81 -8.13 -26.84
C ARG A 314 -4.92 -7.56 -25.41
N ILE A 315 -5.21 -8.39 -24.41
CA ILE A 315 -5.28 -7.97 -23.00
C ILE A 315 -3.90 -7.92 -22.30
N LEU A 316 -2.86 -8.48 -22.93
CA LEU A 316 -1.49 -8.36 -22.46
C LEU A 316 -0.85 -7.16 -23.14
N ASP A 317 -0.59 -6.11 -22.36
CA ASP A 317 0.14 -4.94 -22.82
C ASP A 317 1.63 -5.25 -23.01
N ALA A 318 2.27 -4.48 -23.89
CA ALA A 318 3.69 -4.68 -24.23
C ALA A 318 4.60 -4.64 -23.00
N ARG A 319 4.31 -3.73 -22.04
CA ARG A 319 5.08 -3.58 -20.80
C ARG A 319 4.99 -4.83 -19.92
N THR A 320 3.80 -5.44 -19.80
CA THR A 320 3.63 -6.69 -19.04
C THR A 320 4.40 -7.84 -19.69
N ILE A 321 4.37 -7.94 -21.03
CA ILE A 321 5.12 -8.98 -21.76
C ILE A 321 6.65 -8.81 -21.54
N GLU A 322 7.16 -7.58 -21.62
CA GLU A 322 8.58 -7.29 -21.35
C GLU A 322 8.98 -7.66 -19.92
N ARG A 323 8.14 -7.35 -18.94
CA ARG A 323 8.38 -7.68 -17.53
C ARG A 323 8.28 -9.17 -17.25
N LEU A 324 7.44 -9.90 -17.98
CA LEU A 324 7.30 -11.35 -17.87
C LEU A 324 8.44 -12.11 -18.55
N LYS A 325 9.00 -11.58 -19.64
CA LYS A 325 10.05 -12.22 -20.44
C LYS A 325 11.14 -12.96 -19.64
N PRO A 326 11.77 -12.39 -18.59
CA PRO A 326 12.81 -13.09 -17.84
C PRO A 326 12.30 -14.28 -17.01
N TYR A 327 10.99 -14.35 -16.76
CA TYR A 327 10.33 -15.36 -15.95
C TYR A 327 9.66 -16.48 -16.77
N LEU A 328 9.62 -16.38 -18.10
CA LEU A 328 8.94 -17.36 -18.94
C LEU A 328 9.88 -18.45 -19.45
N GLU A 329 9.34 -19.66 -19.53
CA GLU A 329 9.92 -20.82 -20.20
C GLU A 329 8.89 -21.35 -21.22
N PHE A 330 9.34 -21.57 -22.46
CA PHE A 330 8.52 -21.97 -23.60
C PHE A 330 8.73 -23.46 -23.89
#